data_AF-K7A8N5-F1
#
_entry.id   AF-K7A8N5-F1
#
_cell.length_a   1.000
_cell.length_b   1.000
_cell.length_c   1.000
_cell.angle_alpha   90.00
_cell.angle_beta   90.00
_cell.angle_gamma   90.00
#
_symmetry.space_group_name_H-M   'P 1'
#
loop_
_entity.id
_entity.type
_entity.pdbx_description
1 polymer ?
#
loop_
_entity_poly.entity_id
_entity_poly.type
_entity_poly.pdbx_seq_one_letter_code
_entity_poly.pdbx_strand_id
1 'polypeptide(L)' 'MNRSAMINMSKLKRLTPNSNVEYVAILTTGSSVKVSRKYKFKLKELRKNRGCED' A
#
# COMPACT_ATOMS: atom_id res chain seq x y z
N MET A 1 -8.95 1.44 -18.95
CA MET A 1 -9.57 2.09 -17.77
C MET A 1 -8.49 2.26 -16.69
N ASN A 2 -7.91 3.46 -16.55
CA ASN A 2 -6.90 3.72 -15.50
C ASN A 2 -7.60 4.18 -14.23
N ARG A 3 -7.84 3.25 -13.29
CA ARG A 3 -8.42 3.57 -11.98
C ARG A 3 -7.29 3.80 -10.98
N SER A 4 -7.09 5.06 -10.62
CA SER A 4 -6.16 5.47 -9.55
C SER A 4 -6.92 5.58 -8.23
N ALA A 5 -6.27 5.24 -7.12
CA ALA A 5 -6.84 5.40 -5.77
C ALA A 5 -5.80 6.05 -4.85
N MET A 6 -6.24 7.02 -4.05
CA MET A 6 -5.43 7.60 -2.98
C MET A 6 -5.79 6.89 -1.67
N ILE A 7 -4.78 6.42 -0.95
CA ILE A 7 -4.94 5.75 0.34
C ILE A 7 -4.17 6.51 1.41
N ASN A 8 -4.77 6.63 2.59
CA ASN A 8 -4.08 7.18 3.75
C ASN A 8 -3.15 6.12 4.35
N MET A 9 -1.85 6.38 4.28
CA MET A 9 -0.80 5.49 4.80
C MET A 9 -0.89 5.25 6.31
N SER A 10 -1.33 6.24 7.10
CA SER A 10 -1.53 6.08 8.54
C SER A 10 -2.64 5.08 8.87
N LYS A 11 -3.56 4.84 7.93
CA LYS A 11 -4.65 3.88 8.06
C LYS A 11 -4.35 2.57 7.34
N LEU A 12 -3.15 2.39 6.78
CA LEU A 12 -2.76 1.15 6.11
C LEU A 12 -2.32 0.12 7.16
N LYS A 13 -3.05 -0.99 7.25
CA LYS A 13 -2.73 -2.09 8.15
C LYS A 13 -1.75 -3.07 7.52
N ARG A 14 -2.03 -3.51 6.28
CA ARG A 14 -1.18 -4.50 5.59
C ARG A 14 -1.30 -4.35 4.08
N LEU A 15 -0.19 -4.56 3.37
CA LEU A 15 -0.19 -4.69 1.92
C LEU A 15 0.07 -6.14 1.55
N THR A 16 -0.87 -6.76 0.85
CA THR A 16 -0.75 -8.17 0.41
C THR A 16 -0.61 -8.20 -1.11
N PRO A 17 0.33 -8.96 -1.68
CA PRO A 17 0.34 -9.21 -3.13
C PRO A 17 -0.97 -9.91 -3.52
N ASN A 18 -1.62 -9.47 -4.60
CA ASN A 18 -2.86 -10.09 -5.07
C ASN A 18 -2.64 -10.86 -6.38
N SER A 19 -2.21 -10.16 -7.42
CA SER A 19 -2.01 -10.76 -8.74
C SER A 19 -0.75 -10.21 -9.41
N ASN A 20 -0.41 -10.69 -10.60
CA ASN A 20 0.85 -10.43 -11.28
C ASN A 20 1.13 -8.95 -11.62
N VAL A 21 0.21 -8.04 -11.31
CA VAL A 21 0.40 -6.59 -11.50
C VAL A 21 -0.18 -5.74 -10.37
N GLU A 22 -0.76 -6.36 -9.33
CA GLU A 22 -1.58 -5.66 -8.32
C GLU A 22 -1.29 -6.14 -6.89
N TYR A 23 -1.39 -5.19 -5.97
CA TYR A 23 -1.37 -5.40 -4.52
C TYR A 23 -2.70 -4.97 -3.93
N VAL A 24 -3.07 -5.56 -2.81
CA VAL A 24 -4.24 -5.17 -2.02
C VAL A 24 -3.76 -4.55 -0.72
N ALA A 25 -4.07 -3.28 -0.55
CA ALA A 25 -3.93 -2.52 0.68
C ALA A 25 -5.13 -2.78 1.58
N ILE A 26 -4.91 -3.44 2.70
CA ILE A 26 -5.89 -3.61 3.78
C ILE A 26 -5.72 -2.44 4.74
N LEU A 27 -6.78 -1.65 4.88
CA LEU A 27 -6.86 -0.55 5.82
C LEU A 27 -7.23 -1.05 7.23
N THR A 28 -6.95 -0.23 8.24
CA THR A 28 -7.31 -0.51 9.64
C THR A 28 -8.81 -0.61 9.84
N THR A 29 -9.61 0.03 8.97
CA THR A 29 -11.08 -0.06 8.92
C THR A 29 -11.60 -1.39 8.37
N GLY A 30 -10.72 -2.28 7.90
CA GLY A 30 -11.10 -3.52 7.21
C GLY A 30 -11.36 -3.36 5.71
N SER A 31 -11.37 -2.13 5.20
CA SER A 31 -11.52 -1.85 3.77
C SER A 31 -10.29 -2.31 2.98
N SER A 32 -10.50 -2.84 1.78
CA SER A 32 -9.43 -3.29 0.90
C SER A 32 -9.39 -2.44 -0.38
N VAL A 33 -8.18 -2.01 -0.76
CA VAL A 33 -7.97 -1.16 -1.95
C VAL A 33 -6.91 -1.82 -2.83
N LYS A 34 -7.25 -2.06 -4.10
CA LYS A 34 -6.29 -2.54 -5.10
C LYS A 34 -5.39 -1.40 -5.54
N VAL A 35 -4.08 -1.63 -5.51
CA VAL A 35 -3.05 -0.69 -5.93
C VAL A 35 -2.12 -1.35 -6.93
N SER A 36 -1.70 -0.61 -7.95
CA SER A 36 -0.82 -1.13 -8.98
C SER A 36 0.59 -1.37 -8.43
N ARG A 37 1.27 -2.40 -8.95
CA ARG A 37 2.63 -2.80 -8.57
C ARG A 37 3.66 -1.66 -8.69
N LYS A 38 3.45 -0.70 -9.59
CA LYS A 38 4.32 0.49 -9.73
C LYS A 38 4.40 1.31 -8.44
N TYR A 39 3.37 1.31 -7.60
CA TYR A 39 3.35 2.07 -6.34
C TYR A 39 4.00 1.34 -5.16
N LYS A 40 4.35 0.05 -5.29
CA LYS A 40 5.03 -0.75 -4.24
C LYS A 40 6.37 -0.16 -3.85
N PHE A 41 7.15 0.32 -4.81
CA PHE A 41 8.49 0.85 -4.56
C PHE A 41 8.44 2.09 -3.66
N LYS A 42 7.53 3.05 -3.93
CA LYS A 42 7.32 4.19 -3.04
C LYS A 42 6.81 3.78 -1.66
N LEU A 43 5.94 2.77 -1.59
CA LEU A 43 5.36 2.32 -0.32
C LEU A 43 6.38 1.69 0.63
N LYS A 44 7.35 0.92 0.10
CA LYS A 44 8.41 0.30 0.89
C LYS A 44 9.33 1.36 1.50
N GLU A 45 9.69 2.38 0.71
CA GLU A 45 10.51 3.50 1.18
C GLU A 45 9.77 4.32 2.26
N LEU A 46 8.47 4.59 2.08
CA LEU A 46 7.65 5.25 3.09
C LEU A 46 7.52 4.47 4.41
N ARG A 47 7.51 3.14 4.36
CA ARG A 47 7.51 2.29 5.58
C ARG A 47 8.86 2.34 6.29
N LYS A 48 9.97 2.44 5.56
CA LYS A 48 11.31 2.56 6.15
C LYS A 48 11.49 3.90 6.87
N ASN A 49 10.84 4.96 6.40
CA ASN A 49 10.84 6.27 7.07
C ASN A 49 9.95 6.33 8.35
N ARG A 50 9.27 5.24 8.74
CA ARG A 50 8.50 5.17 10.00
C ARG A 50 9.17 4.34 11.10
N GLY A 51 10.42 3.93 10.90
CA GLY A 51 11.19 3.24 11.93
C GLY A 51 12.63 2.97 11.47
N CYS A 52 13.52 3.88 11.82
CA CYS A 52 14.94 3.66 12.04
C CYS A 52 15.48 4.89 12.78
N GLU A 53 15.18 4.97 14.07
CA GLU A 53 16.22 5.35 15.02
C GLU A 53 16.87 4.01 15.39
N ASP A 54 18.14 3.84 15.01
CA ASP A 54 19.04 2.84 15.59
C ASP A 54 19.54 3.35 16.95
#